data_AF-A0A2U9N5D5-F1
#
_entry.id   AF-A0A2U9N5D5-F1
#
_cell.length_a   1.000
_cell.length_b   1.000
_cell.length_c   1.000
_cell.angle_alpha   90.00
_cell.angle_beta   90.00
_cell.angle_gamma   90.00
#
_symmetry.space_group_name_H-M   'P 1'
#
loop_
_entity.id
_entity.type
_entity.pdbx_description
1 polymer ?
#
loop_
_entity_poly.entity_id
_entity_poly.type
_entity_poly.pdbx_seq_one_letter_code
_entity_poly.pdbx_strand_id
1 'polypeptide(L)'
;MKAVDRLNSQAEGIVFDAKSVKEMQDLCAYETNNNGFSHFCGLFTQQEWEDYEYYNSWTWYNSNMFGSPNGRAIGISWVEEFKQRLTGSSKFNWETLGLQNTTLDANPTYFPVDQKLYFDFSHDSIITSIFTALGMEQFKTNFTVDGSLRETNFQLSKYCSPRVDGWCEFDSFVKYLDTLWEVADFEEACFSGTYNTTQIVKNGAPNS
;
A
#
# COMPACT_ATOMS: atom_id res chain seq x y z
N MET A 1 -2.82 2.78 -30.72
CA MET A 1 -2.62 4.22 -31.03
C MET A 1 -2.76 4.96 -29.73
N LYS A 2 -1.75 5.71 -29.29
CA LYS A 2 -1.70 6.30 -27.94
C LYS A 2 -2.76 7.40 -27.81
N ALA A 3 -3.42 7.52 -26.65
CA ALA A 3 -4.49 8.49 -26.39
C ALA A 3 -4.13 9.92 -26.82
N VAL A 4 -2.89 10.34 -26.55
CA VAL A 4 -2.32 11.64 -26.95
C VAL A 4 -2.44 11.87 -28.46
N ASP A 5 -2.02 10.91 -29.29
CA ASP A 5 -2.04 11.05 -30.75
C ASP A 5 -3.48 11.15 -31.26
N ARG A 6 -4.39 10.34 -30.72
CA ARG A 6 -5.81 10.38 -31.10
C ARG A 6 -6.44 11.72 -30.73
N LEU A 7 -6.28 12.19 -29.50
CA LEU A 7 -6.90 13.43 -29.03
C LEU A 7 -6.35 14.65 -29.78
N ASN A 8 -5.05 14.70 -30.04
CA ASN A 8 -4.45 15.76 -30.86
C ASN A 8 -4.94 15.74 -32.32
N SER A 9 -5.33 14.59 -32.87
CA SER A 9 -5.92 14.52 -34.22
C SER A 9 -7.37 15.02 -34.29
N GLN A 10 -8.04 15.19 -33.13
CA GLN A 10 -9.45 15.56 -33.03
C GLN A 10 -9.65 16.98 -32.46
N ALA A 11 -8.59 17.64 -32.00
CA ALA A 11 -8.64 18.96 -31.41
C ALA A 11 -7.88 19.99 -32.26
N GLU A 12 -8.44 21.19 -32.38
CA GLU A 12 -7.79 22.33 -33.02
C GLU A 12 -7.45 23.40 -31.98
N GLY A 13 -6.26 23.99 -32.09
CA GLY A 13 -5.83 25.11 -31.23
C GLY A 13 -5.34 24.72 -29.82
N ILE A 14 -5.35 23.44 -29.47
CA ILE A 14 -4.82 22.89 -28.21
C ILE A 14 -3.93 21.70 -28.55
N VAL A 15 -2.80 21.57 -27.84
CA VAL A 15 -1.89 20.42 -27.96
C VAL A 15 -1.85 19.70 -26.61
N PHE A 16 -2.23 18.43 -26.61
CA PHE A 16 -2.19 17.54 -25.45
C PHE A 16 -0.85 16.80 -25.40
N ASP A 17 -0.37 16.60 -24.18
CA ASP A 17 0.74 15.72 -23.83
C ASP A 17 0.25 14.59 -22.90
N ALA A 18 1.14 13.67 -22.54
CA ALA A 18 0.75 12.54 -21.69
C ALA A 18 0.25 12.97 -20.29
N LYS A 19 0.79 14.08 -19.77
CA LYS A 19 0.40 14.63 -18.45
C LYS A 19 -1.04 15.16 -18.49
N SER A 20 -1.35 16.02 -19.44
CA SER A 20 -2.70 16.57 -19.61
C SER A 20 -3.73 15.48 -19.91
N VAL A 21 -3.37 14.45 -20.68
CA VAL A 21 -4.24 13.28 -20.90
C VAL A 21 -4.52 12.52 -19.60
N LYS A 22 -3.51 12.30 -18.76
CA LYS A 22 -3.67 11.67 -17.45
C LYS A 22 -4.53 12.53 -16.52
N GLU A 23 -4.36 13.85 -16.54
CA GLU A 23 -5.17 14.80 -15.78
C GLU A 23 -6.64 14.81 -16.24
N MET A 24 -6.91 14.65 -17.54
CA MET A 24 -8.27 14.44 -18.06
C MET A 24 -8.89 13.14 -17.52
N GLN A 25 -8.10 12.07 -17.41
CA GLN A 25 -8.56 10.82 -16.79
C GLN A 25 -8.82 11.00 -15.28
N ASP A 26 -7.98 11.76 -14.57
CA ASP A 26 -8.22 12.11 -13.16
C ASP A 26 -9.53 12.90 -13.01
N LEU A 27 -9.78 13.88 -13.89
CA LEU A 27 -11.01 14.68 -13.87
C LEU A 27 -12.27 13.82 -14.02
N CYS A 28 -12.22 12.75 -14.82
CA CYS A 28 -13.34 11.80 -14.90
C CYS A 28 -13.73 11.28 -13.50
N ALA A 29 -12.76 10.85 -12.69
CA ALA A 29 -13.03 10.33 -11.34
C ALA A 29 -13.53 11.44 -10.40
N TYR A 30 -12.86 12.60 -10.38
CA TYR A 30 -13.24 13.71 -9.50
C TYR A 30 -14.62 14.30 -9.82
N GLU A 31 -14.89 14.56 -11.10
CA GLU A 31 -16.19 15.09 -11.53
C GLU A 31 -17.30 14.05 -11.33
N THR A 32 -17.06 12.77 -11.57
CA THR A 32 -18.07 11.73 -11.32
C THR A 32 -18.42 11.66 -9.84
N ASN A 33 -17.43 11.72 -8.94
CA ASN A 33 -17.68 11.72 -7.50
C ASN A 33 -18.42 12.98 -7.03
N ASN A 34 -18.14 14.15 -7.62
CA ASN A 34 -18.74 15.43 -7.22
C ASN A 34 -20.12 15.68 -7.85
N ASN A 35 -20.27 15.35 -9.15
CA ASN A 35 -21.42 15.72 -9.99
C ASN A 35 -22.30 14.51 -10.35
N GLY A 36 -21.85 13.29 -10.08
CA GLY A 36 -22.51 12.04 -10.50
C GLY A 36 -22.19 11.62 -11.94
N PHE A 37 -21.46 12.42 -12.71
CA PHE A 37 -20.99 12.09 -14.06
C PHE A 37 -19.81 12.98 -14.48
N SER A 38 -19.09 12.54 -15.53
CA SER A 38 -18.10 13.37 -16.23
C SER A 38 -18.06 13.05 -17.72
N HIS A 39 -17.98 14.10 -18.54
CA HIS A 39 -17.79 13.94 -19.98
C HIS A 39 -16.39 13.44 -20.34
N PHE A 40 -15.39 13.65 -19.47
CA PHE A 40 -14.04 13.13 -19.68
C PHE A 40 -14.01 11.60 -19.68
N CYS A 41 -14.91 10.95 -18.95
CA CYS A 41 -14.96 9.49 -18.87
C CYS A 41 -15.17 8.83 -20.25
N GLY A 42 -15.99 9.45 -21.10
CA GLY A 42 -16.33 8.93 -22.43
C GLY A 42 -15.29 9.22 -23.51
N LEU A 43 -14.22 9.98 -23.20
CA LEU A 43 -13.17 10.31 -24.17
C LEU A 43 -12.14 9.17 -24.36
N PHE A 44 -12.10 8.23 -23.42
CA PHE A 44 -11.10 7.17 -23.36
C PHE A 44 -11.71 5.80 -23.64
N THR A 45 -10.97 4.99 -24.38
CA THR A 45 -11.30 3.59 -24.63
C THR A 45 -11.00 2.73 -23.39
N GLN A 46 -11.57 1.53 -23.34
CA GLN A 46 -11.28 0.59 -22.24
C GLN A 46 -9.78 0.34 -22.07
N GLN A 47 -9.04 0.11 -23.16
CA GLN A 47 -7.59 -0.12 -23.09
C GLN A 47 -6.84 1.07 -22.46
N GLU A 48 -7.27 2.30 -22.72
CA GLU A 48 -6.62 3.49 -22.15
C GLU A 48 -6.94 3.69 -20.66
N TRP A 49 -8.09 3.17 -20.21
CA TRP A 49 -8.40 3.06 -18.79
C TRP A 49 -7.55 1.98 -18.11
N GLU A 50 -7.38 0.82 -18.73
CA GLU A 50 -6.50 -0.24 -18.24
C GLU A 50 -5.03 0.24 -18.16
N ASP A 51 -4.55 0.96 -19.18
CA ASP A 51 -3.21 1.54 -19.17
C ASP A 51 -3.04 2.61 -18.07
N TYR A 52 -4.07 3.43 -17.81
CA TYR A 52 -4.09 4.40 -16.72
C TYR A 52 -4.12 3.74 -15.35
N GLU A 53 -4.94 2.71 -15.17
CA GLU A 53 -4.98 1.91 -13.95
C GLU A 53 -3.61 1.31 -13.68
N TYR A 54 -3.02 0.68 -14.70
CA TYR A 54 -1.68 0.08 -14.61
C TYR A 54 -0.61 1.11 -14.19
N TYR A 55 -0.62 2.29 -14.81
CA TYR A 55 0.30 3.37 -14.48
C TYR A 55 0.15 3.85 -13.02
N ASN A 56 -1.09 4.02 -12.55
CA ASN A 56 -1.34 4.43 -11.16
C ASN A 56 -0.94 3.32 -10.19
N SER A 57 -1.31 2.06 -10.44
CA SER A 57 -0.90 0.93 -9.60
C SER A 57 0.62 0.81 -9.51
N TRP A 58 1.33 0.99 -10.63
CA TRP A 58 2.79 0.99 -10.64
C TRP A 58 3.36 2.12 -9.78
N THR A 59 2.82 3.34 -9.93
CA THR A 59 3.28 4.52 -9.18
C THR A 59 3.09 4.32 -7.67
N TRP A 60 1.90 3.89 -7.25
CA TRP A 60 1.57 3.62 -5.85
C TRP A 60 2.40 2.47 -5.27
N TYR A 61 2.58 1.40 -6.05
CA TYR A 61 3.36 0.24 -5.61
C TYR A 61 4.81 0.61 -5.26
N ASN A 62 5.44 1.45 -6.09
CA ASN A 62 6.82 1.88 -5.90
C ASN A 62 6.95 3.04 -4.90
N SER A 63 5.86 3.74 -4.57
CA SER A 63 5.88 4.85 -3.63
C SER A 63 5.58 4.42 -2.19
N ASN A 64 4.62 3.50 -1.99
CA ASN A 64 4.07 3.19 -0.66
C ASN A 64 4.01 1.70 -0.32
N MET A 65 4.30 0.80 -1.29
CA MET A 65 4.12 -0.64 -1.11
C MET A 65 5.44 -1.42 -1.22
N PHE A 66 5.38 -2.68 -1.65
CA PHE A 66 6.54 -3.59 -1.75
C PHE A 66 7.65 -3.09 -2.70
N GLY A 67 7.36 -2.15 -3.59
CA GLY A 67 8.35 -1.50 -4.45
C GLY A 67 9.02 -0.29 -3.81
N SER A 68 8.59 0.12 -2.61
CA SER A 68 9.14 1.26 -1.88
C SER A 68 10.11 0.81 -0.78
N PRO A 69 11.31 1.39 -0.66
CA PRO A 69 12.29 1.01 0.37
C PRO A 69 11.81 1.28 1.79
N ASN A 70 10.82 2.13 2.00
CA ASN A 70 10.24 2.39 3.32
C ASN A 70 8.79 1.91 3.47
N GLY A 71 8.24 1.20 2.48
CA GLY A 71 6.83 0.80 2.46
C GLY A 71 6.40 0.00 3.69
N ARG A 72 7.26 -0.89 4.21
CA ARG A 72 7.02 -1.61 5.47
C ARG A 72 7.20 -0.72 6.68
N ALA A 73 8.27 0.07 6.73
CA ALA A 73 8.60 0.92 7.86
C ALA A 73 7.49 1.94 8.17
N ILE A 74 6.80 2.46 7.16
CA ILE A 74 5.67 3.37 7.37
C ILE A 74 4.46 2.65 8.02
N GLY A 75 4.23 1.38 7.70
CA GLY A 75 3.10 0.61 8.23
C GLY A 75 3.39 -0.17 9.52
N ILE A 76 4.65 -0.38 9.89
CA ILE A 76 5.04 -1.35 10.93
C ILE A 76 4.52 -0.95 12.32
N SER A 77 4.42 0.34 12.60
CA SER A 77 3.92 0.83 13.89
C SER A 77 2.48 0.43 14.16
N TRP A 78 1.62 0.48 13.13
CA TRP A 78 0.25 -0.01 13.24
C TRP A 78 0.21 -1.54 13.44
N VAL A 79 1.13 -2.29 12.84
CA VAL A 79 1.22 -3.75 13.03
C VAL A 79 1.56 -4.08 14.49
N GLU A 80 2.44 -3.32 15.13
CA GLU A 80 2.76 -3.49 16.54
C GLU A 80 1.58 -3.11 17.45
N GLU A 81 0.86 -2.03 17.16
CA GLU A 81 -0.38 -1.67 17.86
C GLU A 81 -1.46 -2.76 17.70
N PHE A 82 -1.64 -3.27 16.48
CA PHE A 82 -2.56 -4.36 16.17
C PHE A 82 -2.20 -5.63 16.93
N LYS A 83 -0.92 -5.99 17.01
CA LYS A 83 -0.42 -7.11 17.80
C LYS A 83 -0.70 -6.93 19.30
N GLN A 84 -0.53 -5.72 19.84
CA GLN A 84 -0.87 -5.43 21.24
C GLN A 84 -2.36 -5.65 21.52
N ARG A 85 -3.25 -5.17 20.63
CA ARG A 85 -4.70 -5.38 20.75
C ARG A 85 -5.09 -6.85 20.61
N LEU A 86 -4.48 -7.59 19.67
CA LEU A 86 -4.73 -9.02 19.47
C LEU A 86 -4.35 -9.86 20.71
N THR A 87 -3.24 -9.52 21.35
CA THR A 87 -2.70 -10.27 22.49
C THR A 87 -3.21 -9.77 23.85
N GLY A 88 -3.95 -8.64 23.87
CA GLY A 88 -4.39 -8.00 25.10
C GLY A 88 -3.23 -7.44 25.95
N SER A 89 -2.07 -7.16 25.34
CA SER A 89 -0.90 -6.66 26.05
C SER A 89 -1.03 -5.17 26.36
N SER A 90 -1.24 -4.82 27.63
CA SER A 90 -1.37 -3.42 28.07
C SER A 90 -0.03 -2.72 28.31
N LYS A 91 1.09 -3.35 27.96
CA LYS A 91 2.44 -2.79 28.12
C LYS A 91 3.01 -2.48 26.74
N PHE A 92 3.42 -1.22 26.57
CA PHE A 92 4.14 -0.79 25.39
C PHE A 92 5.49 -1.53 25.27
N ASN A 93 5.82 -1.98 24.06
CA ASN A 93 7.10 -2.60 23.77
C ASN A 93 8.10 -1.56 23.27
N TRP A 94 9.10 -1.24 24.08
CA TRP A 94 10.12 -0.23 23.75
C TRP A 94 11.15 -0.72 22.73
N GLU A 95 11.25 -2.03 22.49
CA GLU A 95 12.18 -2.59 21.50
C GLU A 95 11.69 -2.39 20.05
N THR A 96 10.39 -2.16 19.87
CA THR A 96 9.73 -2.00 18.56
C THR A 96 9.07 -0.63 18.42
N LEU A 97 9.75 0.41 18.91
CA LEU A 97 9.31 1.80 18.84
C LEU A 97 9.57 2.35 17.42
N GLY A 98 8.50 2.60 16.67
CA GLY A 98 8.54 3.31 15.39
C GLY A 98 7.82 4.66 15.47
N LEU A 99 6.84 4.86 14.60
CA LEU A 99 5.99 6.06 14.50
C LEU A 99 4.87 6.16 15.56
N GLN A 100 4.74 5.17 16.46
CA GLN A 100 3.72 5.17 17.52
C GLN A 100 3.87 6.38 18.47
N ASN A 101 2.75 6.86 19.01
CA ASN A 101 2.77 7.86 20.06
C ASN A 101 2.79 7.20 21.45
N THR A 102 3.97 7.09 22.05
CA THR A 102 4.16 6.42 23.35
C THR A 102 3.35 7.02 24.50
N THR A 103 2.96 8.30 24.43
CA THR A 103 2.11 8.93 25.46
C THR A 103 0.67 8.41 25.39
N LEU A 104 0.17 8.11 24.18
CA LEU A 104 -1.16 7.56 23.96
C LEU A 104 -1.17 6.05 24.20
N ASP A 105 -0.22 5.34 23.60
CA ASP A 105 -0.17 3.87 23.61
C ASP A 105 0.16 3.28 24.99
N ALA A 106 0.89 4.02 25.82
CA ALA A 106 1.15 3.60 27.20
C ALA A 106 -0.01 3.93 28.17
N ASN A 107 -1.08 4.59 27.70
CA ASN A 107 -2.21 5.00 28.51
C ASN A 107 -3.48 4.21 28.14
N PRO A 108 -4.00 3.34 29.03
CA PRO A 108 -5.16 2.48 28.73
C PRO A 108 -6.45 3.28 28.49
N THR A 109 -6.49 4.57 28.85
CA THR A 109 -7.61 5.45 28.51
C THR A 109 -7.70 5.73 27.02
N TYR A 110 -6.54 5.86 26.35
CA TYR A 110 -6.45 6.23 24.94
C TYR A 110 -6.12 5.03 24.04
N PHE A 111 -5.45 4.02 24.57
CA PHE A 111 -5.13 2.77 23.87
C PHE A 111 -5.59 1.54 24.70
N PRO A 112 -6.90 1.29 24.78
CA PRO A 112 -7.42 0.08 25.41
C PRO A 112 -7.11 -1.16 24.56
N VAL A 113 -6.85 -2.30 25.20
CA VAL A 113 -6.50 -3.57 24.53
C VAL A 113 -7.52 -4.70 24.80
N ASP A 114 -8.58 -4.42 25.56
CA ASP A 114 -9.61 -5.37 25.98
C ASP A 114 -10.96 -5.16 25.27
N GLN A 115 -10.99 -4.35 24.20
CA GLN A 115 -12.20 -4.13 23.42
C GLN A 115 -12.47 -5.26 22.43
N LYS A 116 -13.74 -5.41 22.06
CA LYS A 116 -14.17 -6.38 21.04
C LYS A 116 -14.13 -5.83 19.63
N LEU A 117 -14.19 -4.52 19.48
CA LEU A 117 -14.21 -3.82 18.20
C LEU A 117 -13.27 -2.61 18.28
N TYR A 118 -12.49 -2.43 17.22
CA TYR A 118 -11.58 -1.30 17.03
C TYR A 118 -11.85 -0.71 15.65
N PHE A 119 -11.82 0.62 15.54
CA PHE A 119 -12.04 1.33 14.28
C PHE A 119 -10.99 2.43 14.15
N ASP A 120 -10.09 2.27 13.17
CA ASP A 120 -9.10 3.27 12.80
C ASP A 120 -9.43 3.82 11.40
N PHE A 121 -9.34 5.13 11.23
CA PHE A 121 -9.51 5.80 9.94
C PHE A 121 -8.17 6.39 9.51
N SER A 122 -7.78 6.16 8.24
CA SER A 122 -6.46 6.56 7.73
C SER A 122 -6.54 6.92 6.24
N HIS A 123 -5.39 7.22 5.65
CA HIS A 123 -5.23 7.50 4.23
C HIS A 123 -4.80 6.25 3.45
N ASP A 124 -5.14 6.21 2.16
CA ASP A 124 -4.74 5.19 1.19
C ASP A 124 -3.24 4.84 1.23
N SER A 125 -2.39 5.86 1.25
CA SER A 125 -0.93 5.76 1.38
C SER A 125 -0.47 4.98 2.61
N ILE A 126 -1.16 5.15 3.75
CA ILE A 126 -0.82 4.49 5.00
C ILE A 126 -1.40 3.07 5.02
N ILE A 127 -2.64 2.89 4.56
CA ILE A 127 -3.30 1.58 4.49
C ILE A 127 -2.52 0.62 3.58
N THR A 128 -2.04 1.10 2.44
CA THR A 128 -1.22 0.30 1.52
C THR A 128 0.15 -0.05 2.10
N SER A 129 0.77 0.85 2.88
CA SER A 129 1.95 0.55 3.69
C SER A 129 1.67 -0.47 4.80
N ILE A 130 0.49 -0.42 5.45
CA ILE A 130 0.07 -1.44 6.45
C ILE A 130 -0.05 -2.82 5.80
N PHE A 131 -0.67 -2.95 4.62
CA PHE A 131 -0.73 -4.23 3.90
C PHE A 131 0.67 -4.77 3.58
N THR A 132 1.58 -3.87 3.20
CA THR A 132 2.97 -4.22 2.91
C THR A 132 3.71 -4.66 4.18
N ALA A 133 3.55 -3.93 5.29
CA ALA A 133 4.11 -4.26 6.59
C ALA A 133 3.62 -5.62 7.10
N LEU A 134 2.31 -5.90 6.99
CA LEU A 134 1.69 -7.21 7.26
C LEU A 134 2.19 -8.33 6.35
N GLY A 135 2.97 -8.02 5.31
CA GLY A 135 3.53 -8.98 4.38
C GLY A 135 2.49 -9.68 3.52
N MET A 136 1.41 -8.98 3.16
CA MET A 136 0.33 -9.45 2.30
C MET A 136 0.79 -9.58 0.84
N GLU A 137 1.52 -10.65 0.52
CA GLU A 137 2.18 -10.85 -0.78
C GLU A 137 1.21 -10.99 -1.96
N GLN A 138 -0.10 -11.16 -1.76
CA GLN A 138 -1.06 -11.06 -2.87
C GLN A 138 -1.01 -9.67 -3.54
N PHE A 139 -0.63 -8.62 -2.80
CA PHE A 139 -0.44 -7.28 -3.38
C PHE A 139 0.97 -7.07 -3.96
N LYS A 140 1.81 -8.11 -3.96
CA LYS A 140 3.12 -8.08 -4.58
C LYS A 140 2.97 -8.36 -6.08
N THR A 141 3.25 -7.33 -6.87
CA THR A 141 3.14 -7.40 -8.33
C THR A 141 4.50 -7.27 -8.98
N ASN A 142 4.79 -8.12 -9.96
CA ASN A 142 5.91 -7.91 -10.86
C ASN A 142 5.41 -7.13 -12.07
N PHE A 143 5.54 -5.81 -12.01
CA PHE A 143 5.13 -4.95 -13.11
C PHE A 143 6.04 -5.20 -14.33
N THR A 144 5.45 -5.66 -15.42
CA THR A 144 6.11 -5.86 -16.71
C THR A 144 5.78 -4.72 -17.67
N VAL A 145 6.60 -4.50 -18.69
CA VAL A 145 6.36 -3.43 -19.67
C VAL A 145 5.10 -3.69 -20.52
N ASP A 146 4.58 -4.93 -20.53
CA ASP A 146 3.42 -5.37 -21.30
C ASP A 146 2.08 -5.36 -20.54
N GLY A 147 2.05 -4.86 -19.30
CA GLY A 147 0.80 -4.40 -18.67
C GLY A 147 -0.12 -5.45 -18.04
N SER A 148 0.28 -6.72 -17.88
CA SER A 148 -0.63 -7.70 -17.27
C SER A 148 -0.55 -7.67 -15.73
N LEU A 149 -1.60 -7.20 -15.06
CA LEU A 149 -1.83 -7.50 -13.64
C LEU A 149 -2.32 -8.96 -13.56
N ARG A 150 -1.52 -9.84 -12.97
CA ARG A 150 -1.99 -11.20 -12.67
C ARG A 150 -2.82 -11.19 -11.41
N GLU A 151 -3.98 -11.86 -11.46
CA GLU A 151 -4.69 -12.26 -10.25
C GLU A 151 -3.77 -13.16 -9.41
N THR A 152 -3.54 -12.77 -8.16
CA THR A 152 -2.81 -13.56 -7.17
C THR A 152 -3.80 -14.19 -6.20
N ASN A 153 -3.58 -15.46 -5.86
CA ASN A 153 -4.39 -16.13 -4.84
C ASN A 153 -4.09 -15.52 -3.46
N PHE A 154 -5.13 -15.33 -2.65
CA PHE A 154 -5.00 -14.85 -1.28
C PHE A 154 -4.30 -15.90 -0.41
N GLN A 155 -3.07 -15.60 0.03
CA GLN A 155 -2.36 -16.41 1.04
C GLN A 155 -1.76 -15.48 2.10
N LEU A 156 -2.35 -15.53 3.29
CA LEU A 156 -2.08 -14.61 4.40
C LEU A 156 -0.61 -14.64 4.86
N SER A 157 0.06 -15.80 4.85
CA SER A 157 1.52 -15.88 4.95
C SER A 157 2.03 -17.30 4.68
N LYS A 158 3.32 -17.42 4.31
CA LYS A 158 4.07 -18.68 4.28
C LYS A 158 4.26 -19.37 5.65
N TYR A 159 3.94 -18.66 6.75
CA TYR A 159 4.11 -19.13 8.12
C TYR A 159 2.85 -19.80 8.69
N CYS A 160 1.70 -19.57 8.05
CA CYS A 160 0.48 -20.28 8.37
C CYS A 160 0.49 -21.64 7.66
N SER A 161 0.05 -22.69 8.34
CA SER A 161 -0.16 -23.98 7.68
C SER A 161 -1.12 -23.77 6.50
N PRO A 162 -0.84 -24.35 5.32
CA PRO A 162 -1.65 -24.11 4.14
C PRO A 162 -3.07 -24.61 4.38
N ARG A 163 -4.02 -23.68 4.44
CA ARG A 163 -5.45 -23.95 4.54
C ARG A 163 -6.16 -23.32 3.35
N VAL A 164 -7.14 -24.05 2.81
CA VAL A 164 -7.93 -23.62 1.65
C VAL A 164 -8.83 -22.41 1.92
N ASP A 165 -9.09 -22.13 3.19
CA ASP A 165 -9.93 -21.01 3.63
C ASP A 165 -9.12 -19.76 4.00
N GLY A 166 -7.77 -19.81 3.89
CA GLY A 166 -6.89 -18.69 4.18
C GLY A 166 -6.70 -18.39 5.67
N TRP A 167 -7.20 -19.23 6.59
CA TRP A 167 -7.06 -19.01 8.02
C TRP A 167 -5.67 -19.35 8.55
N CYS A 168 -5.30 -18.72 9.66
CA CYS A 168 -4.08 -18.98 10.41
C CYS A 168 -4.42 -19.28 11.87
N GLU A 169 -3.74 -20.27 12.47
CA GLU A 169 -3.83 -20.48 13.91
C GLU A 169 -3.32 -19.24 14.66
N PHE A 170 -4.03 -18.82 15.71
CA PHE A 170 -3.78 -17.55 16.39
C PHE A 170 -2.32 -17.39 16.84
N ASP A 171 -1.77 -18.37 17.55
CA ASP A 171 -0.39 -18.32 18.04
C ASP A 171 0.65 -18.29 16.91
N SER A 172 0.36 -18.96 15.79
CA SER A 172 1.21 -18.94 14.60
C SER A 172 1.18 -17.58 13.92
N PHE A 173 0.01 -16.94 13.89
CA PHE A 173 -0.13 -15.59 13.34
C PHE A 173 0.57 -14.55 14.20
N VAL A 174 0.42 -14.60 15.54
CA VAL A 174 1.14 -13.70 16.45
C VAL A 174 2.66 -13.86 16.30
N LYS A 175 3.18 -15.10 16.25
CA LYS A 175 4.61 -15.36 15.99
C LYS A 175 5.07 -14.82 14.65
N TYR A 176 4.21 -14.85 13.62
CA TYR A 176 4.53 -14.23 12.35
C TYR A 176 4.65 -12.71 12.48
N LEU A 177 3.71 -12.05 13.17
CA LEU A 177 3.78 -10.61 13.40
C LEU A 177 5.07 -10.19 14.13
N ASP A 178 5.56 -11.00 15.07
CA ASP A 178 6.84 -10.75 15.76
C ASP A 178 8.06 -10.71 14.83
N THR A 179 7.98 -11.36 13.66
CA THR A 179 9.08 -11.31 12.68
C THR A 179 9.08 -10.04 11.84
N LEU A 180 7.95 -9.32 11.77
CA LEU A 180 7.75 -8.24 10.81
C LEU A 180 8.53 -6.97 11.15
N TRP A 181 8.82 -6.74 12.42
CA TRP A 181 9.62 -5.60 12.87
C TRP A 181 11.01 -5.60 12.23
N GLU A 182 11.72 -6.72 12.36
CA GLU A 182 13.06 -6.89 11.77
C GLU A 182 13.03 -6.81 10.24
N VAL A 183 11.98 -7.35 9.60
CA VAL A 183 11.84 -7.31 8.14
C VAL A 183 11.53 -5.90 7.64
N ALA A 184 10.89 -5.06 8.45
CA ALA A 184 10.60 -3.68 8.09
C ALA A 184 11.86 -2.79 8.10
N ASP A 185 12.89 -3.19 8.86
CA ASP A 185 14.18 -2.49 8.98
C ASP A 185 13.99 -0.97 9.21
N PHE A 186 13.19 -0.66 10.23
CA PHE A 186 12.64 0.69 10.47
C PHE A 186 13.74 1.76 10.57
N GLU A 187 14.78 1.49 11.33
CA GLU A 187 15.88 2.44 11.56
C GLU A 187 16.64 2.75 10.26
N GLU A 188 16.95 1.73 9.46
CA GLU A 188 17.60 1.90 8.17
C GLU A 188 16.69 2.66 7.20
N ALA A 189 15.41 2.28 7.13
CA ALA A 189 14.46 2.87 6.19
C ALA A 189 14.21 4.36 6.45
N CYS A 190 14.19 4.77 7.73
CA CYS A 190 13.79 6.10 8.15
C CYS A 190 14.95 7.03 8.47
N PHE A 191 16.11 6.53 8.91
CA PHE A 191 17.18 7.39 9.45
C PHE A 191 18.56 7.22 8.83
N SER A 192 18.85 6.11 8.14
CA SER A 192 20.21 5.91 7.62
C SER A 192 20.57 6.89 6.50
N GLY A 193 19.63 7.13 5.58
CA GLY A 193 19.89 7.86 4.34
C GLY A 193 20.93 7.19 3.43
N THR A 194 21.28 5.91 3.68
CA THR A 194 22.41 5.23 3.03
C THR A 194 22.04 4.15 2.02
N TYR A 195 20.78 3.70 1.98
CA TYR A 195 20.36 2.68 1.02
C TYR A 195 20.25 3.25 -0.41
N ASN A 196 20.57 2.41 -1.39
CA ASN A 196 20.59 2.81 -2.79
C ASN A 196 19.17 3.00 -3.34
N THR A 197 18.74 4.24 -3.54
CA THR A 197 17.42 4.59 -4.09
C THR A 197 17.24 4.22 -5.57
N THR A 198 18.31 3.80 -6.26
CA THR A 198 18.25 3.28 -7.63
C THR A 198 18.11 1.76 -7.71
N GLN A 199 18.27 1.05 -6.59
CA GLN A 199 18.05 -0.39 -6.54
C GLN A 199 16.55 -0.69 -6.60
N ILE A 200 16.18 -1.74 -7.35
CA ILE A 200 14.81 -2.23 -7.40
C ILE A 200 14.49 -2.89 -6.06
N VAL A 201 13.60 -2.28 -5.30
CA VAL A 201 13.05 -2.83 -4.06
C VAL A 201 11.93 -3.82 -4.39
N LYS A 202 11.89 -4.94 -3.67
CA LYS A 202 10.93 -6.03 -3.93
C LYS A 202 10.16 -6.51 -2.71
N ASN A 203 10.54 -6.10 -1.51
CA ASN A 203 9.86 -6.55 -0.30
C ASN A 203 9.28 -5.41 0.54
N GLY A 204 9.46 -4.14 0.17
CA GLY A 204 9.00 -2.99 0.93
C GLY A 204 9.96 -2.47 2.01
N ALA A 205 11.21 -2.95 2.03
CA ALA A 205 12.24 -2.54 2.99
C ALA A 205 13.57 -2.22 2.25
N PRO A 206 14.51 -1.51 2.89
CA PRO A 206 15.80 -1.20 2.29
C PRO A 206 16.60 -2.46 1.98
N ASN A 207 17.51 -2.38 1.00
CA ASN A 207 18.47 -3.44 0.67
C ASN A 207 17.86 -4.82 0.34
N SER A 208 16.58 -4.86 -0.05
CA SER A 208 15.83 -6.07 -0.42
C SER A 208 16.16 -6.65 -1.80
#